data_AF-A0A2V8QL93-F1
#
_entry.id   AF-A0A2V8QL93-F1
#
_cell.length_a   1.000
_cell.length_b   1.000
_cell.length_c   1.000
_cell.angle_alpha   90.00
_cell.angle_beta   90.00
_cell.angle_gamma   90.00
#
_symmetry.space_group_name_H-M   'P 1'
#
loop_
_entity.id
_entity.type
_entity.pdbx_description
1 polymer ?
#
loop_
_entity_poly.entity_id
_entity_poly.type
_entity_poly.pdbx_seq_one_letter_code
_entity_poly.pdbx_strand_id
1 'polypeptide(L)'
;MMIVLAVPLVLTFLAGDCAHHKRGGGGQVSETNGDMEGARTGTWGGEHISLEVTAQGGQVEYDCAHGTIDQKIVSDARGRFDLRGTHVREHGGPVRKDETADSHPARFAGQIKGDTMTLTVTESDTKELVGTFTLVYGQRPHLMKCR
;
A
#
# COMPACT_ATOMS: atom_id res chain seq x y z
N MET A 1 55.43 49.02 35.29
CA MET A 1 54.53 48.83 36.44
C MET A 1 54.53 47.36 36.76
N MET A 2 55.11 47.00 37.91
CA MET A 2 55.23 45.64 38.43
C MET A 2 53.83 45.08 38.75
N ILE A 3 53.63 43.77 38.56
CA ILE A 3 53.06 42.84 39.56
C ILE A 3 53.38 41.41 39.09
N VAL A 4 54.12 40.72 39.94
CA VAL A 4 54.40 39.28 39.92
C VAL A 4 53.75 38.72 41.19
N LEU A 5 52.83 37.75 41.09
CA LEU A 5 52.39 36.80 42.14
C LEU A 5 51.64 35.67 41.39
N ALA A 6 52.18 34.49 41.04
CA ALA A 6 52.60 33.31 41.84
C ALA A 6 51.55 32.76 42.80
N VAL A 7 50.90 31.62 42.49
CA VAL A 7 50.52 30.52 43.43
C VAL A 7 50.45 29.17 42.67
N PRO A 8 50.89 28.03 43.24
CA PRO A 8 51.31 26.82 42.50
C PRO A 8 50.40 25.58 42.64
N LEU A 9 50.65 24.62 41.74
CA LEU A 9 50.69 23.15 41.86
C LEU A 9 49.89 22.46 42.99
N VAL A 10 48.88 21.65 42.64
CA VAL A 10 48.65 20.33 43.29
C VAL A 10 48.19 19.31 42.24
N LEU A 11 48.87 18.16 42.26
CA LEU A 11 48.77 16.99 41.40
C LEU A 11 47.96 15.92 42.15
N THR A 12 46.96 15.29 41.52
CA THR A 12 46.54 13.92 41.90
C THR A 12 46.06 13.14 40.67
N PHE A 13 46.83 12.10 40.35
CA PHE A 13 46.46 11.00 39.47
C PHE A 13 45.44 10.08 40.17
N LEU A 14 44.53 9.44 39.41
CA LEU A 14 44.53 7.98 39.12
C LEU A 14 43.17 7.47 38.60
N ALA A 15 43.27 6.76 37.47
CA ALA A 15 42.55 5.55 37.04
C ALA A 15 41.08 5.59 36.57
N GLY A 16 40.87 5.02 35.37
CA GLY A 16 39.80 4.03 35.12
C GLY A 16 38.59 4.49 34.31
N ASP A 17 38.63 4.39 32.97
CA ASP A 17 38.01 3.27 32.22
C ASP A 17 37.88 3.59 30.72
N CYS A 18 38.27 2.61 29.90
CA CYS A 18 38.09 2.61 28.46
C CYS A 18 36.68 2.08 28.11
N ALA A 19 35.76 2.92 27.61
CA ALA A 19 34.53 2.42 27.00
C ALA A 19 33.94 3.37 25.94
N HIS A 20 34.41 3.20 24.71
CA HIS A 20 33.62 3.01 23.50
C HIS A 20 32.17 3.55 23.47
N HIS A 21 31.95 4.73 22.86
CA HIS A 21 30.75 4.94 22.05
C HIS A 21 31.04 5.91 20.89
N LYS A 22 31.48 5.36 19.75
CA LYS A 22 31.27 6.02 18.47
C LYS A 22 29.77 6.24 18.32
N ARG A 23 29.30 7.47 18.59
CA ARG A 23 27.97 7.90 18.14
C ARG A 23 27.97 7.84 16.62
N GLY A 24 27.36 6.79 16.09
CA GLY A 24 26.91 6.73 14.71
C GLY A 24 25.90 7.85 14.50
N GLY A 25 26.37 8.98 13.96
CA GLY A 25 25.51 9.98 13.35
C GLY A 25 25.14 9.49 11.96
N GLY A 26 24.22 8.53 11.90
CA GLY A 26 23.48 8.23 10.68
C GLY A 26 22.71 9.49 10.30
N GLY A 27 23.26 10.27 9.37
CA GLY A 27 22.48 11.24 8.63
C GLY A 27 21.41 10.47 7.87
N GLN A 28 20.18 10.50 8.38
CA GLN A 28 19.02 10.18 7.56
C GLN A 28 18.95 11.28 6.49
N VAL A 29 19.51 10.97 5.33
CA VAL A 29 19.01 11.50 4.08
C VAL A 29 17.54 11.09 4.01
N SER A 30 16.64 11.99 4.44
CA SER A 30 15.28 12.03 3.92
C SER A 30 15.38 12.48 2.48
N GLU A 31 15.81 11.55 1.63
CA GLU A 31 15.61 11.65 0.20
C GLU A 31 14.10 11.70 0.01
N THR A 32 13.61 12.83 -0.48
CA THR A 32 12.28 12.96 -1.05
C THR A 32 12.31 12.28 -2.42
N ASN A 33 12.59 10.98 -2.44
CA ASN A 33 12.21 10.13 -3.54
C ASN A 33 10.72 9.88 -3.34
N GLY A 34 9.92 10.26 -4.33
CA GLY A 34 8.52 9.90 -4.35
C GLY A 34 8.42 8.40 -4.52
N ASP A 35 8.54 7.67 -3.41
CA ASP A 35 8.74 6.24 -3.39
C ASP A 35 7.52 5.57 -4.01
N MET A 36 7.77 4.79 -5.06
CA MET A 36 6.76 3.94 -5.65
C MET A 36 6.40 2.84 -4.65
N GLU A 37 5.47 3.14 -3.75
CA GLU A 37 5.09 2.25 -2.68
C GLU A 37 4.11 1.19 -3.20
N GLY A 38 4.44 -0.08 -2.95
CA GLY A 38 3.56 -1.19 -3.23
C GLY A 38 2.40 -1.20 -2.24
N ALA A 39 1.19 -1.47 -2.71
CA ALA A 39 0.06 -1.72 -1.81
C ALA A 39 0.41 -2.88 -0.87
N ARG A 40 0.07 -2.73 0.42
CA ARG A 40 0.26 -3.80 1.41
C ARG A 40 -0.52 -5.04 0.98
N THR A 41 0.16 -6.17 1.02
CA THR A 41 -0.43 -7.49 0.79
C THR A 41 -1.41 -7.83 1.91
N GLY A 42 -2.50 -8.51 1.56
CA GLY A 42 -3.60 -8.85 2.45
C GLY A 42 -4.92 -8.22 2.02
N THR A 43 -5.90 -8.33 2.90
CA THR A 43 -7.27 -7.91 2.61
C THR A 43 -7.46 -6.40 2.76
N TRP A 44 -8.12 -5.82 1.76
CA TRP A 44 -8.66 -4.47 1.75
C TRP A 44 -10.18 -4.58 1.58
N GLY A 45 -10.93 -4.11 2.58
CA GLY A 45 -12.39 -4.24 2.59
C GLY A 45 -13.09 -2.89 2.47
N GLY A 46 -14.21 -2.86 1.77
CA GLY A 46 -15.09 -1.69 1.64
C GLY A 46 -16.56 -2.10 1.54
N GLU A 47 -17.42 -1.10 1.36
CA GLU A 47 -18.81 -1.33 0.98
C GLU A 47 -18.86 -1.84 -0.46
N HIS A 48 -19.56 -2.96 -0.69
CA HIS A 48 -19.77 -3.59 -1.99
C HIS A 48 -18.50 -4.08 -2.70
N ILE A 49 -17.37 -4.17 -1.98
CA ILE A 49 -16.10 -4.63 -2.54
C ILE A 49 -15.19 -5.31 -1.49
N SER A 50 -14.46 -6.33 -1.94
CA SER A 50 -13.27 -6.85 -1.29
C SER A 50 -12.12 -6.90 -2.29
N LEU A 51 -10.91 -6.59 -1.86
CA LEU A 51 -9.68 -6.79 -2.62
C LEU A 51 -8.66 -7.54 -1.77
N GLU A 52 -8.27 -8.72 -2.21
CA GLU A 52 -7.12 -9.44 -1.66
C GLU A 52 -5.88 -9.09 -2.48
N VAL A 53 -4.95 -8.34 -1.88
CA VAL A 53 -3.70 -7.93 -2.54
C VAL A 53 -2.62 -8.97 -2.32
N THR A 54 -2.00 -9.43 -3.40
CA THR A 54 -0.89 -10.38 -3.38
C THR A 54 0.42 -9.73 -3.82
N ALA A 55 1.52 -10.47 -3.76
CA ALA A 55 2.81 -9.98 -4.28
C ALA A 55 2.81 -9.77 -5.81
N GLN A 56 1.87 -10.39 -6.53
CA GLN A 56 1.81 -10.40 -7.99
C GLN A 56 0.62 -9.61 -8.56
N GLY A 57 -0.37 -9.25 -7.76
CA GLY A 57 -1.61 -8.67 -8.25
C GLY A 57 -2.68 -8.56 -7.17
N GLY A 58 -3.93 -8.83 -7.55
CA GLY A 58 -5.02 -8.89 -6.59
C GLY A 58 -6.25 -9.63 -7.11
N GLN A 59 -7.06 -10.12 -6.18
CA GLN A 59 -8.37 -10.74 -6.45
C GLN A 59 -9.46 -9.83 -5.91
N VAL A 60 -10.43 -9.49 -6.75
CA VAL A 60 -11.49 -8.52 -6.43
C VAL A 60 -12.82 -9.26 -6.39
N GLU A 61 -13.59 -9.03 -5.35
CA GLU A 61 -14.97 -9.52 -5.21
C GLU A 61 -15.92 -8.32 -5.09
N TYR A 62 -17.04 -8.41 -5.80
CA TYR A 62 -18.14 -7.45 -5.75
C TYR A 62 -19.44 -8.19 -5.38
N ASP A 63 -20.53 -7.42 -5.30
CA ASP A 63 -21.87 -7.94 -5.05
C ASP A 63 -22.35 -8.89 -6.17
N CYS A 64 -22.19 -8.53 -7.45
CA CYS A 64 -22.61 -9.35 -8.59
C CYS A 64 -21.46 -9.68 -9.55
N ALA A 65 -20.21 -9.68 -9.09
CA ALA A 65 -19.07 -9.87 -9.97
C ALA A 65 -17.83 -10.29 -9.17
N HIS A 66 -16.81 -10.72 -9.90
CA HIS A 66 -15.44 -10.83 -9.40
C HIS A 66 -14.45 -10.34 -10.45
N GLY A 67 -13.17 -10.30 -10.10
CA GLY A 67 -12.13 -9.87 -11.03
C GLY A 67 -10.71 -10.10 -10.54
N THR A 68 -9.76 -9.78 -11.40
CA THR A 68 -8.32 -9.87 -11.11
C THR A 68 -7.64 -8.57 -11.46
N ILE A 69 -6.59 -8.23 -10.71
CA ILE A 69 -5.58 -7.25 -11.09
C ILE A 69 -4.33 -8.04 -11.45
N ASP A 70 -3.87 -7.93 -12.70
CA ASP A 70 -2.91 -8.89 -13.27
C ASP A 70 -1.45 -8.54 -12.97
N GLN A 71 -1.22 -7.45 -12.24
CA GLN A 71 0.09 -6.89 -11.97
C GLN A 71 0.18 -6.40 -10.54
N LYS A 72 1.38 -6.50 -9.95
CA LYS A 72 1.67 -5.99 -8.61
C LYS A 72 1.19 -4.54 -8.50
N ILE A 73 0.42 -4.26 -7.46
CA ILE A 73 -0.11 -2.92 -7.21
C ILE A 73 1.01 -2.05 -6.66
N VAL A 74 1.62 -1.25 -7.54
CA VAL A 74 2.65 -0.29 -7.20
C VAL A 74 2.13 1.10 -7.56
N SER A 75 2.15 2.00 -6.60
CA SER A 75 1.69 3.36 -6.78
C SER A 75 2.82 4.30 -7.19
N ASP A 76 2.49 5.44 -7.79
CA ASP A 76 3.43 6.53 -8.07
C ASP A 76 3.70 7.38 -6.81
N ALA A 77 4.59 8.36 -6.93
CA ALA A 77 4.91 9.32 -5.87
C ALA A 77 3.71 10.05 -5.23
N ARG A 78 2.54 10.06 -5.90
CA ARG A 78 1.30 10.67 -5.41
C ARG A 78 0.30 9.60 -4.95
N GLY A 79 0.74 8.36 -4.77
CA GLY A 79 -0.05 7.22 -4.35
C GLY A 79 -0.99 6.68 -5.43
N ARG A 80 -0.88 7.11 -6.69
CA ARG A 80 -1.80 6.67 -7.75
C ARG A 80 -1.29 5.44 -8.48
N PHE A 81 -2.20 4.58 -8.91
CA PHE A 81 -1.91 3.46 -9.78
C PHE A 81 -2.95 3.34 -10.89
N ASP A 82 -2.56 2.66 -11.96
CA ASP A 82 -3.39 2.36 -13.11
C ASP A 82 -2.95 1.01 -13.69
N LEU A 83 -3.80 0.00 -13.53
CA LEU A 83 -3.46 -1.39 -13.81
C LEU A 83 -4.53 -2.06 -14.65
N ARG A 84 -4.10 -3.04 -15.45
CA ARG A 84 -5.02 -3.91 -16.19
C ARG A 84 -5.45 -5.10 -15.34
N GLY A 85 -6.57 -5.67 -15.72
CA GLY A 85 -7.12 -6.83 -15.08
C GLY A 85 -8.30 -7.40 -15.86
N THR A 86 -9.07 -8.25 -15.18
CA THR A 86 -10.30 -8.86 -15.71
C THR A 86 -11.46 -8.57 -14.78
N HIS A 87 -12.64 -8.32 -15.36
CA HIS A 87 -13.92 -8.23 -14.66
C HIS A 87 -14.84 -9.32 -15.20
N VAL A 88 -15.41 -10.12 -14.31
CA VAL A 88 -16.35 -11.19 -14.66
C VAL A 88 -17.67 -10.90 -13.99
N ARG A 89 -18.71 -10.71 -14.80
CA ARG A 89 -20.08 -10.48 -14.31
C ARG A 89 -20.66 -11.82 -13.86
N GLU A 90 -21.23 -11.84 -12.67
CA GLU A 90 -21.94 -12.99 -12.12
C GLU A 90 -23.45 -12.80 -12.30
N HIS A 91 -24.17 -13.91 -12.32
CA HIS A 91 -25.62 -13.91 -12.31
C HIS A 91 -26.17 -14.76 -11.16
N GLY A 92 -27.43 -14.52 -10.81
CA GLY A 92 -28.16 -15.34 -9.85
C GLY A 92 -28.30 -16.79 -10.34
N GLY A 93 -28.34 -17.72 -9.38
CA GLY A 93 -28.54 -19.15 -9.65
C GLY A 93 -27.25 -19.94 -9.92
N PRO A 94 -27.36 -21.27 -10.10
CA PRO A 94 -26.19 -22.12 -10.29
C PRO A 94 -25.49 -21.88 -11.63
N VAL A 95 -24.15 -21.81 -11.60
CA VAL A 95 -23.31 -21.81 -12.80
C VAL A 95 -23.38 -23.18 -13.48
N ARG A 96 -23.62 -23.21 -14.79
CA ARG A 96 -23.61 -24.47 -15.56
C ARG A 96 -22.20 -24.88 -15.95
N LYS A 97 -21.98 -26.19 -16.14
CA LYS A 97 -20.66 -26.74 -16.50
C LYS A 97 -20.16 -26.24 -17.87
N ASP A 98 -21.07 -25.97 -18.79
CA ASP A 98 -20.83 -25.51 -20.16
C ASP A 98 -21.04 -24.00 -20.33
N GLU A 99 -21.27 -23.28 -19.24
CA GLU A 99 -21.45 -21.84 -19.28
C GLU A 99 -20.14 -21.13 -19.60
N THR A 100 -20.21 -20.14 -20.49
CA THR A 100 -19.09 -19.23 -20.74
C THR A 100 -19.23 -18.05 -19.81
N ALA A 101 -18.19 -17.78 -19.03
CA ALA A 101 -18.16 -16.63 -18.14
C ALA A 101 -18.28 -15.32 -18.93
N ASP A 102 -19.09 -14.39 -18.43
CA ASP A 102 -19.24 -13.05 -18.99
C ASP A 102 -18.05 -12.17 -18.57
N SER A 103 -16.93 -12.35 -19.28
CA SER A 103 -15.61 -11.84 -18.92
C SER A 103 -15.18 -10.69 -19.82
N HIS A 104 -14.76 -9.59 -19.20
CA HIS A 104 -14.33 -8.36 -19.84
C HIS A 104 -12.94 -7.93 -19.37
N PRO A 105 -12.07 -7.39 -20.25
CA PRO A 105 -10.85 -6.72 -19.81
C PRO A 105 -11.22 -5.48 -18.99
N ALA A 106 -10.53 -5.24 -17.88
CA ALA A 106 -10.83 -4.14 -16.97
C ALA A 106 -9.59 -3.29 -16.66
N ARG A 107 -9.84 -2.02 -16.35
CA ARG A 107 -8.85 -1.06 -15.87
C ARG A 107 -9.17 -0.69 -14.43
N PHE A 108 -8.17 -0.80 -13.57
CA PHE A 108 -8.20 -0.52 -12.15
C PHE A 108 -7.34 0.70 -11.87
N ALA A 109 -7.98 1.86 -11.73
CA ALA A 109 -7.31 3.11 -11.42
C ALA A 109 -7.62 3.51 -9.99
N GLY A 110 -6.59 3.82 -9.20
CA GLY A 110 -6.80 4.15 -7.80
C GLY A 110 -5.76 5.06 -7.19
N GLN A 111 -5.99 5.41 -5.94
CA GLN A 111 -5.08 6.18 -5.11
C GLN A 111 -5.04 5.61 -3.70
N ILE A 112 -3.84 5.37 -3.19
CA ILE A 112 -3.58 4.91 -1.82
C ILE A 112 -3.10 6.10 -0.98
N LYS A 113 -3.72 6.28 0.19
CA LYS A 113 -3.33 7.26 1.21
C LYS A 113 -3.34 6.57 2.57
N GLY A 114 -2.16 6.19 3.06
CA GLY A 114 -2.03 5.40 4.28
C GLY A 114 -2.82 4.09 4.20
N ASP A 115 -3.85 3.96 5.02
CA ASP A 115 -4.68 2.75 5.12
C ASP A 115 -5.93 2.77 4.25
N THR A 116 -6.10 3.82 3.44
CA THR A 116 -7.27 3.98 2.57
C THR A 116 -6.88 3.93 1.10
N MET A 117 -7.67 3.21 0.31
CA MET A 117 -7.58 3.13 -1.13
C MET A 117 -8.90 3.60 -1.74
N THR A 118 -8.84 4.56 -2.67
CA THR A 118 -9.95 4.83 -3.59
C THR A 118 -9.65 4.07 -4.88
N LEU A 119 -10.60 3.27 -5.36
CA LEU A 119 -10.44 2.43 -6.54
C LEU A 119 -11.63 2.64 -7.48
N THR A 120 -11.35 3.00 -8.73
CA THR A 120 -12.31 3.07 -9.83
C THR A 120 -12.03 1.94 -10.81
N VAL A 121 -13.09 1.21 -11.17
CA VAL A 121 -13.02 0.07 -12.08
C VAL A 121 -13.84 0.36 -13.33
N THR A 122 -13.25 0.15 -14.50
CA THR A 122 -13.88 0.41 -15.80
C THR A 122 -13.60 -0.74 -16.75
N GLU A 123 -14.60 -1.21 -17.46
CA GLU A 123 -14.43 -2.16 -18.56
C GLU A 123 -13.69 -1.50 -19.72
N SER A 124 -12.63 -2.15 -20.20
CA SER A 124 -11.71 -1.56 -21.17
C SER A 124 -12.24 -1.62 -22.60
N ASP A 125 -13.08 -2.60 -22.91
CA ASP A 125 -13.74 -2.81 -24.20
C ASP A 125 -14.99 -1.95 -24.37
N THR A 126 -15.86 -1.89 -23.36
CA THR A 126 -17.13 -1.13 -23.40
C THR A 126 -17.00 0.31 -22.88
N LYS A 127 -15.96 0.60 -22.08
CA LYS A 127 -15.81 1.84 -21.30
C LYS A 127 -16.88 2.04 -20.22
N GLU A 128 -17.62 0.98 -19.88
CA GLU A 128 -18.61 1.02 -18.81
C GLU A 128 -17.93 1.15 -17.44
N LEU A 129 -18.46 2.06 -16.61
CA LEU A 129 -18.03 2.23 -15.23
C LEU A 129 -18.66 1.11 -14.38
N VAL A 130 -17.84 0.20 -13.88
CA VAL A 130 -18.27 -0.83 -12.91
C VAL A 130 -18.55 -0.19 -11.55
N GLY A 131 -17.68 0.73 -11.11
CA GLY A 131 -17.89 1.46 -9.87
C GLY A 131 -16.68 2.24 -9.38
N THR A 132 -16.88 3.02 -8.33
CA THR A 132 -15.81 3.65 -7.54
C THR A 132 -16.03 3.32 -6.08
N PHE A 133 -15.00 2.78 -5.45
CA PHE A 133 -15.06 2.20 -4.12
C PHE A 133 -14.00 2.81 -3.21
N THR A 134 -14.28 2.77 -1.91
CA THR A 134 -13.29 3.09 -0.88
C THR A 134 -13.02 1.81 -0.08
N LEU A 135 -11.76 1.41 -0.04
CA LEU A 135 -11.30 0.23 0.69
C LEU A 135 -10.35 0.65 1.80
N VAL A 136 -10.39 -0.08 2.91
CA VAL A 136 -9.49 0.13 4.05
C VAL A 136 -8.73 -1.16 4.32
N TYR A 137 -7.42 -1.05 4.50
CA TYR A 137 -6.57 -2.20 4.81
C TYR A 137 -6.99 -2.86 6.13
N GLY A 138 -7.15 -4.19 6.11
CA GLY A 138 -7.58 -4.99 7.26
C GLY A 138 -9.05 -4.82 7.66
N GLN A 139 -9.82 -3.95 6.99
CA GLN A 139 -11.26 -3.83 7.21
C GLN A 139 -11.99 -5.05 6.64
N ARG A 140 -13.04 -5.50 7.34
CA ARG A 140 -13.90 -6.57 6.82
C ARG A 140 -14.70 -6.04 5.61
N PRO A 141 -14.78 -6.78 4.50
CA PRO A 141 -15.59 -6.39 3.36
C PRO A 141 -17.09 -6.55 3.68
N HIS A 142 -17.89 -5.63 3.16
CA HIS A 142 -19.36 -5.66 3.27
C HIS A 142 -19.95 -5.95 1.90
N LEU A 143 -20.05 -7.24 1.56
CA LEU A 143 -20.61 -7.73 0.30
C LEU A 143 -22.07 -8.14 0.46
N MET A 144 -22.89 -7.76 -0.50
CA MET A 144 -24.29 -8.16 -0.63
C MET A 144 -24.46 -8.92 -1.95
N LYS A 145 -24.22 -10.24 -1.90
CA LYS A 145 -24.26 -11.07 -3.11
C LYS A 145 -25.64 -10.99 -3.80
N CYS A 146 -25.60 -10.90 -5.13
CA CYS A 146 -26.79 -10.70 -5.94
C CYS A 146 -27.69 -11.94 -5.96
N ARG A 147 -28.99 -11.70 -6.16
CA ARG A 147 -30.04 -12.72 -6.15
C ARG A 147 -30.21 -13.39 -7.50
#